data_AF-A0A6L5K1X7-F1
#
_entry.id   AF-A0A6L5K1X7-F1
#
_cell.length_a   1.000
_cell.length_b   1.000
_cell.length_c   1.000
_cell.angle_alpha   90.00
_cell.angle_beta   90.00
_cell.angle_gamma   90.00
#
_symmetry.space_group_name_H-M   'P 1'
#
loop_
_entity.id
_entity.type
_entity.pdbx_description
1 polymer ?
#
loop_
_entity_poly.entity_id
_entity_poly.type
_entity_poly.pdbx_seq_one_letter_code
_entity_poly.pdbx_strand_id
1 'polypeptide(L)' 'MSLFENDQVEFLDDSNEIRLVIVKSIEEEISLYNVIDKKAIEKIQSQKKSIEEGSREWEILYRKYYNEEIQKLGKLVE' A
#
# COMPACT_ATOMS: atom_id res chain seq x y z
N MET A 1 3.73 17.32 22.90
CA MET A 1 5.15 17.69 22.82
C MET A 1 5.55 17.49 21.38
N SER A 2 5.99 18.56 20.72
CA SER A 2 6.43 18.48 19.32
C SER A 2 7.73 17.68 19.24
N LEU A 3 7.95 16.89 18.18
CA LEU A 3 9.24 16.23 17.95
C LEU A 3 10.37 17.27 17.81
N PHE A 4 10.03 18.49 17.39
CA PHE A 4 10.94 19.63 17.29
C PHE A 4 11.38 20.22 18.65
N GLU A 5 10.74 19.81 19.75
CA GLU A 5 11.02 20.28 21.12
C GLU A 5 11.68 19.19 21.97
N ASN A 6 12.11 18.09 21.36
CA ASN A 6 12.70 16.95 22.06
C ASN A 6 14.23 17.00 22.01
N ASP A 7 14.87 17.27 23.15
CA ASP A 7 16.33 17.35 23.30
C ASP A 7 17.06 16.01 23.01
N GLN A 8 16.32 14.90 22.85
CA GLN A 8 16.87 13.60 22.45
C GLN A 8 16.88 13.39 20.92
N VAL A 9 16.41 14.38 20.15
CA VAL A 9 16.27 14.30 18.69
C VAL A 9 17.06 15.43 18.04
N GLU A 10 18.04 15.05 17.21
CA GLU A 10 18.76 15.97 16.33
C GLU A 10 18.26 15.75 14.89
N PHE A 11 17.80 16.83 14.26
CA PHE A 11 17.34 16.80 12.87
C PHE A 11 18.50 17.12 11.94
N LEU A 12 18.69 16.28 10.91
CA LEU A 12 19.78 16.44 9.95
C LEU A 12 19.46 17.39 8.79
N ASP A 13 18.17 17.69 8.59
CA ASP A 13 17.64 18.51 7.50
C ASP A 13 16.65 19.56 8.03
N ASP A 14 16.21 20.48 7.17
CA ASP A 14 15.22 21.48 7.55
C ASP A 14 13.87 20.84 7.92
N SER A 15 13.18 21.45 8.89
CA SER A 15 11.90 20.95 9.40
C SER A 15 10.85 20.77 8.30
N ASN A 16 10.87 21.60 7.26
CA ASN A 16 9.98 21.46 6.12
C ASN A 16 10.36 20.29 5.22
N GLU A 17 11.65 20.08 4.95
CA GLU A 17 12.14 18.97 4.15
C GLU A 17 11.78 17.64 4.81
N ILE A 18 11.97 17.53 6.13
CA ILE A 18 11.58 16.35 6.91
C ILE A 18 10.07 16.09 6.78
N ARG A 19 9.23 17.13 6.93
CA ARG A 19 7.78 16.98 6.75
C ARG A 19 7.42 16.50 5.34
N LEU A 20 8.06 17.05 4.31
CA LEU A 20 7.81 16.67 2.92
C LEU A 20 8.22 15.22 2.66
N VAL A 21 9.37 14.78 3.19
CA VAL A 21 9.81 13.37 3.09
C VAL A 21 8.82 12.45 3.79
N ILE A 22 8.36 12.78 4.99
CA ILE A 22 7.34 11.98 5.71
C ILE A 22 6.07 11.85 4.89
N VAL A 23 5.54 12.96 4.37
CA VAL A 23 4.32 12.96 3.55
C VAL A 23 4.53 12.10 2.30
N LYS A 24 5.64 12.31 1.60
CA LYS A 24 5.98 11.55 0.39
C LYS A 24 6.08 10.05 0.67
N SER A 25 6.74 9.64 1.74
CA SER A 25 6.84 8.21 2.10
C SER A 25 5.47 7.60 2.39
N ILE A 26 4.56 8.34 3.04
CA ILE A 26 3.18 7.89 3.26
C ILE A 26 2.42 7.78 1.93
N GLU A 27 2.54 8.77 1.05
CA GLU A 27 1.89 8.77 -0.27
C GLU A 27 2.37 7.62 -1.16
N GLU A 28 3.68 7.36 -1.16
CA GLU A 28 4.29 6.25 -1.89
C GLU A 28 3.76 4.90 -1.40
N GLU A 29 3.68 4.71 -0.09
CA GLU A 29 3.13 3.49 0.53
C GLU A 29 1.64 3.31 0.19
N ILE A 30 0.82 4.37 0.26
CA ILE A 30 -0.60 4.32 -0.14
C ILE A 30 -0.74 3.99 -1.63
N SER A 31 0.06 4.62 -2.48
CA SER A 31 0.07 4.36 -3.93
C SER A 31 0.38 2.89 -4.24
N LEU A 32 1.33 2.31 -3.50
CA LEU A 32 1.67 0.91 -3.61
C LEU A 32 0.48 -0.02 -3.31
N TYR A 33 -0.22 0.21 -2.19
CA TYR A 33 -1.42 -0.57 -1.85
C TYR A 33 -2.54 -0.41 -2.88
N ASN A 34 -2.73 0.78 -3.44
CA ASN A 34 -3.71 1.00 -4.51
C ASN A 34 -3.37 0.20 -5.78
N VAL A 35 -2.08 0.05 -6.11
CA VAL A 35 -1.65 -0.77 -7.25
C VAL A 35 -1.91 -2.26 -6.97
N ILE A 36 -1.66 -2.74 -5.76
CA ILE A 36 -1.94 -4.12 -5.35
C ILE A 36 -3.45 -4.41 -5.47
N ASP A 37 -4.27 -3.53 -4.91
CA ASP A 37 -5.73 -3.62 -4.97
C ASP A 37 -6.24 -3.70 -6.41
N LYS A 38 -5.82 -2.76 -7.25
CA LYS A 38 -6.18 -2.72 -8.67
C LYS A 38 -5.82 -4.01 -9.39
N LYS A 39 -4.61 -4.55 -9.18
CA LYS A 39 -4.18 -5.83 -9.79
C LYS A 39 -5.03 -7.01 -9.33
N ALA A 40 -5.40 -7.05 -8.05
CA ALA A 40 -6.29 -8.09 -7.54
C ALA A 40 -7.65 -8.04 -8.23
N ILE A 41 -8.25 -6.84 -8.35
CA ILE A 41 -9.54 -6.62 -9.03
C ILE A 41 -9.46 -6.98 -10.52
N GLU A 42 -8.44 -6.51 -11.24
CA GLU A 42 -8.21 -6.84 -12.65
C GLU A 42 -8.11 -8.36 -12.85
N LYS A 43 -7.48 -9.08 -11.92
CA LYS A 43 -7.35 -10.54 -11.97
C LYS A 43 -8.69 -11.25 -11.77
N ILE A 44 -9.59 -10.72 -10.95
CA ILE A 44 -10.98 -11.22 -10.84
C ILE A 44 -11.75 -10.93 -12.12
N GLN A 45 -11.64 -9.72 -12.66
CA GLN A 45 -12.34 -9.31 -13.89
C GLN A 45 -11.86 -10.10 -15.11
N SER A 46 -10.61 -10.58 -15.11
CA SER A 46 -10.06 -11.43 -16.18
C SER A 46 -10.61 -12.87 -16.19
N GLN A 47 -11.39 -13.28 -15.18
CA GLN A 47 -11.97 -14.62 -15.14
C GLN A 47 -13.00 -14.83 -16.25
N LYS A 48 -13.08 -16.06 -16.77
CA LYS A 48 -14.03 -16.43 -17.83
C LYS A 48 -15.49 -16.25 -17.41
N LYS A 49 -15.77 -16.39 -16.12
CA LYS A 49 -17.10 -16.20 -15.52
C LYS A 49 -17.15 -14.77 -14.96
N SER A 50 -18.22 -14.05 -15.26
CA SER A 50 -18.51 -12.79 -14.59
C SER A 50 -18.76 -13.05 -13.10
N ILE A 51 -17.95 -12.47 -12.24
CA ILE A 51 -18.04 -12.61 -10.78
C ILE A 51 -18.49 -11.26 -10.22
N GLU A 52 -19.67 -11.24 -9.61
CA GLU A 52 -20.29 -10.04 -9.07
C GLU A 52 -19.51 -9.52 -7.85
N GLU A 53 -19.17 -8.23 -7.85
CA GLU A 53 -18.49 -7.57 -6.74
C GLU A 53 -19.36 -7.58 -5.47
N GLY A 54 -18.75 -7.84 -4.31
CA GLY A 54 -19.47 -8.03 -3.05
C GLY A 54 -20.12 -9.40 -2.88
N SER A 55 -20.08 -10.28 -3.90
CA SER A 55 -20.46 -11.68 -3.71
C SER A 55 -19.42 -12.43 -2.87
N ARG A 56 -19.84 -13.51 -2.20
CA ARG A 56 -18.93 -14.37 -1.42
C ARG A 56 -17.78 -14.92 -2.28
N GLU A 57 -18.06 -15.28 -3.54
CA GLU A 57 -17.05 -15.77 -4.48
C GLU A 57 -16.01 -14.69 -4.77
N TRP A 58 -16.47 -13.45 -5.01
CA TRP A 58 -15.60 -12.30 -5.23
C TRP A 58 -14.72 -12.02 -4.02
N GLU A 59 -15.28 -11.98 -2.81
CA GLU A 59 -14.52 -11.71 -1.58
C GLU A 59 -13.39 -12.74 -1.35
N ILE A 60 -13.67 -14.02 -1.63
CA ILE A 60 -12.68 -15.10 -1.52
C ILE A 60 -11.55 -14.89 -2.53
N LEU A 61 -11.89 -14.57 -3.78
CA LEU A 61 -10.90 -14.35 -4.83
C LEU A 61 -10.09 -13.09 -4.61
N TYR A 62 -10.73 -12.01 -4.16
CA TYR A 62 -10.07 -10.75 -3.81
C TYR A 62 -9.01 -10.98 -2.73
N ARG A 63 -9.38 -11.59 -1.60
CA ARG A 63 -8.42 -11.90 -0.52
C ARG A 63 -7.26 -12.76 -1.01
N LYS A 64 -7.55 -13.75 -1.86
CA LYS A 64 -6.53 -14.62 -2.44
C LYS A 64 -5.55 -13.82 -3.32
N TYR A 65 -6.05 -13.07 -4.29
CA TYR A 65 -5.21 -12.35 -5.24
C TYR A 65 -4.48 -11.17 -4.61
N TYR A 66 -5.12 -10.47 -3.68
CA TYR A 66 -4.46 -9.43 -2.90
C TYR A 66 -3.25 -9.99 -2.13
N ASN A 67 -3.42 -11.11 -1.42
CA ASN A 67 -2.32 -11.79 -0.72
C ASN A 67 -1.21 -12.26 -1.67
N GLU A 68 -1.57 -12.77 -2.85
CA GLU A 68 -0.59 -13.15 -3.88
C GLU A 68 0.24 -11.93 -4.37
N GLU A 69 -0.41 -10.79 -4.60
CA GLU A 69 0.29 -9.56 -5.03
C GLU A 69 1.17 -8.98 -3.91
N ILE A 70 0.72 -8.99 -2.64
CA ILE A 70 1.53 -8.61 -1.48
C ILE A 70 2.76 -9.51 -1.34
N GLN A 71 2.61 -10.83 -1.48
CA GLN A 71 3.74 -11.77 -1.40
C GLN A 71 4.77 -11.55 -2.52
N LYS A 72 4.33 -11.20 -3.73
CA LYS A 72 5.25 -10.83 -4.82
C LYS A 72 6.04 -9.58 -4.47
N LEU A 73 5.39 -8.62 -3.81
CA LEU A 73 6.01 -7.37 -3.42
C LEU A 73 7.05 -7.59 -2.32
N GLY A 74 6.73 -8.40 -1.30
CA GLY A 74 7.70 -8.78 -0.26
C GLY A 74 8.94 -9.49 -0.83
N LYS A 75 8.77 -10.35 -1.84
CA LYS A 75 9.90 -11.03 -2.54
C LYS A 75 10.78 -10.10 -3.39
N LEU A 76 10.33 -8.89 -3.69
CA LEU A 76 11.11 -7.90 -4.45
C LEU A 76 11.92 -6.96 -3.54
N VAL A 77 11.62 -6.95 -2.24
CA VAL A 77 12.27 -6.09 -1.24
C VAL A 77 13.40 -6.82 -0.51
N GLU A 78 13.44 -8.17 -0.55
CA GLU A 78 14.61 -9.00 -0.15
C GLU A 78 15.68 -9.05 -1.24
#